data_AF-A0A2T4WXV0-F1
#
_entry.id   AF-A0A2T4WXV0-F1
#
_cell.length_a   1.000
_cell.length_b   1.000
_cell.length_c   1.000
_cell.angle_alpha   90.00
_cell.angle_beta   90.00
_cell.angle_gamma   90.00
#
_symmetry.space_group_name_H-M   'P 1'
#
loop_
_entity.id
_entity.type
_entity.pdbx_description
1 polymer ?
#
loop_
_entity_poly.entity_id
_entity_poly.type
_entity_poly.pdbx_seq_one_letter_code
_entity_poly.pdbx_strand_id
1 'polypeptide(L)' 'MIKILNDWKLVILLCLTLGLAPFFPEPHILGKVNWILGGAVGMKPMDWFDVLLHGFPFILLIRLLIIKLTKK' A
#
# COMPACT_ATOMS: atom_id res chain seq x y z
N MET A 1 -11.87 15.46 5.18
CA MET A 1 -11.29 14.52 4.20
C MET A 1 -9.80 14.78 3.94
N ILE A 2 -9.40 15.95 3.40
CA ILE A 2 -7.98 16.26 3.09
C ILE A 2 -7.05 16.22 4.32
N LYS A 3 -7.55 16.63 5.49
CA LYS A 3 -6.78 16.65 6.74
C LYS A 3 -6.33 15.24 7.18
N ILE A 4 -7.16 14.23 6.91
CA ILE A 4 -6.89 12.81 7.26
C ILE A 4 -5.84 12.22 6.31
N LEU A 5 -5.98 12.47 5.01
CA LEU A 5 -5.04 11.99 3.97
C LEU A 5 -3.66 12.65 4.04
N ASN A 6 -3.51 13.75 4.80
CA ASN A 6 -2.24 14.44 5.03
C ASN A 6 -1.66 14.21 6.44
N ASP A 7 -2.31 13.39 7.26
CA ASP A 7 -1.81 13.05 8.59
C ASP A 7 -0.75 11.95 8.47
N TRP A 8 0.52 12.33 8.68
CA TRP A 8 1.65 11.41 8.61
C TRP A 8 1.55 10.25 9.61
N LYS A 9 1.06 10.49 10.82
CA LYS A 9 0.96 9.45 11.84
C LYS A 9 -0.06 8.40 11.42
N LEU A 10 -1.22 8.86 10.93
CA LEU A 10 -2.25 7.95 10.45
C LEU A 10 -1.78 7.17 9.22
N VAL A 11 -1.17 7.84 8.24
CA VAL A 11 -0.70 7.16 7.02
C VAL A 11 0.39 6.13 7.33
N ILE A 12 1.36 6.47 8.18
CA ILE A 12 2.38 5.52 8.65
C ILE A 12 1.74 4.37 9.41
N LEU A 13 0.78 4.63 10.30
CA LEU A 13 0.05 3.59 11.02
C LEU A 13 -0.67 2.65 10.05
N LEU A 14 -1.33 3.16 9.01
CA LEU A 14 -2.00 2.35 7.99
C LEU A 14 -1.01 1.53 7.18
N CYS A 15 0.17 2.06 6.82
CA CYS A 15 1.23 1.28 6.19
C CYS A 15 1.67 0.12 7.09
N LEU A 16 1.95 0.41 8.36
CA LEU A 16 2.45 -0.58 9.33
C LEU A 16 1.39 -1.57 9.80
N THR A 17 0.11 -1.36 9.47
CA THR A 17 -1.00 -2.25 9.81
C THR A 17 -1.65 -2.81 8.56
N LEU A 18 -2.67 -2.15 8.01
CA LEU A 18 -3.40 -2.60 6.82
C LEU A 18 -2.49 -2.88 5.62
N GLY A 19 -1.47 -2.06 5.39
CA GLY A 19 -0.58 -2.21 4.25
C GLY A 19 0.29 -3.47 4.30
N LEU A 20 0.75 -3.84 5.49
CA LEU A 20 1.61 -5.01 5.70
C LEU A 20 0.85 -6.27 6.15
N ALA A 21 -0.44 -6.15 6.47
CA ALA A 21 -1.25 -7.31 6.85
C ALA A 21 -1.46 -8.29 5.68
N PRO A 22 -1.71 -9.57 5.98
CA PRO A 22 -1.28 -10.28 7.18
C PRO A 22 0.25 -10.37 7.21
N PHE A 23 0.87 -10.33 8.39
CA PHE A 23 2.33 -10.28 8.51
C PHE A 23 3.02 -11.64 8.35
N PHE A 24 2.28 -12.74 8.52
CA PHE A 24 2.79 -14.10 8.48
C PHE A 24 2.02 -14.93 7.45
N PRO A 25 2.69 -15.79 6.66
CA PRO A 25 4.15 -15.99 6.61
C PRO A 25 4.90 -14.80 5.98
N GLU A 26 4.22 -14.00 5.16
CA GLU A 26 4.71 -12.74 4.62
C GLU A 26 3.53 -11.77 4.37
N PRO A 27 3.77 -10.44 4.36
CA PRO A 27 2.80 -9.44 3.92
C PRO A 27 2.14 -9.76 2.59
N HIS A 28 0.80 -9.67 2.52
CA HIS A 28 0.06 -9.88 1.26
C HIS A 28 0.63 -9.02 0.13
N ILE A 29 0.93 -7.74 0.41
CA ILE A 29 1.42 -6.83 -0.62
C ILE A 29 2.73 -7.32 -1.27
N LEU A 30 3.62 -7.96 -0.50
CA LEU A 30 4.87 -8.52 -1.05
C LEU A 30 4.59 -9.69 -1.97
N GLY A 31 3.77 -10.66 -1.51
CA GLY A 31 3.36 -11.80 -2.32
C GLY A 31 2.66 -11.38 -3.62
N LYS A 32 1.75 -10.40 -3.55
CA LYS A 32 1.05 -9.90 -4.76
C LYS A 32 1.99 -9.16 -5.71
N VAL A 33 2.94 -8.36 -5.21
CA VAL A 33 3.94 -7.69 -6.08
C VAL A 33 4.79 -8.73 -6.80
N ASN A 34 5.28 -9.75 -6.10
CA ASN A 34 6.03 -10.85 -6.72
C ASN A 34 5.19 -11.60 -7.76
N TRP A 35 3.90 -11.84 -7.48
CA TRP A 35 2.98 -12.50 -8.42
C TRP A 35 2.75 -11.64 -9.68
N ILE A 36 2.60 -10.31 -9.52
CA ILE A 36 2.48 -9.38 -10.65
C ILE A 36 3.77 -9.36 -11.48
N LEU A 37 4.94 -9.31 -10.84
CA LEU A 37 6.24 -9.38 -11.53
C LEU A 37 6.42 -10.71 -12.30
N GLY A 38 5.82 -11.80 -11.80
CA GLY A 38 5.73 -13.09 -12.48
C GLY A 38 4.67 -13.18 -13.59
N GLY A 39 4.02 -12.07 -13.96
CA GLY A 39 3.05 -11.99 -15.06
C GLY A 39 1.59 -12.13 -14.64
N ALA A 40 1.27 -12.09 -13.34
CA ALA A 40 -0.10 -12.12 -12.81
C ALA A 40 -0.95 -13.31 -13.30
N VAL A 41 -0.31 -14.41 -13.70
CA VAL A 41 -0.99 -15.58 -14.27
C VAL A 41 -1.96 -16.15 -13.23
N GLY A 42 -3.24 -16.21 -13.60
CA GLY A 42 -4.30 -16.77 -12.75
C GLY A 42 -4.81 -15.85 -11.64
N MET A 43 -4.39 -14.58 -11.56
CA MET A 43 -4.94 -13.64 -10.58
C MET A 43 -6.43 -13.39 -10.81
N LYS A 44 -7.21 -13.47 -9.73
CA LYS A 44 -8.65 -13.22 -9.73
C LYS A 44 -8.94 -11.77 -9.31
N PRO A 45 -10.17 -11.25 -9.52
CA PRO A 45 -10.52 -9.91 -9.08
C PRO A 45 -10.24 -9.63 -7.59
N MET A 46 -10.38 -10.64 -6.73
CA MET A 46 -10.08 -10.50 -5.30
C MET A 46 -8.58 -10.34 -5.01
N ASP A 47 -7.71 -10.94 -5.82
CA ASP A 47 -6.26 -10.73 -5.72
C ASP A 47 -5.86 -9.32 -6.11
N TRP A 48 -6.52 -8.76 -7.12
CA TRP A 48 -6.34 -7.35 -7.49
C TRP A 48 -6.90 -6.40 -6.43
N PHE A 49 -8.02 -6.77 -5.81
CA PHE A 49 -8.54 -6.02 -4.67
C PHE A 49 -7.53 -6.01 -3.51
N ASP A 50 -6.89 -7.14 -3.20
CA ASP A 50 -5.82 -7.20 -2.20
C ASP A 50 -4.65 -6.27 -2.54
N VAL A 51 -4.20 -6.23 -3.80
CA VAL A 51 -3.15 -5.30 -4.26
C VAL A 51 -3.55 -3.87 -3.98
N LEU A 52 -4.78 -3.48 -4.33
CA LEU A 52 -5.26 -2.12 -4.11
C LEU A 52 -5.41 -1.82 -2.62
N LEU A 53 -6.04 -2.70 -1.84
CA LEU A 53 -6.32 -2.49 -0.43
C LEU A 53 -5.03 -2.35 0.40
N HIS A 54 -4.07 -3.24 0.19
CA HIS A 54 -2.82 -3.27 0.94
C HIS A 54 -1.78 -2.30 0.34
N GLY A 55 -1.86 -2.01 -0.96
CA GLY A 55 -1.00 -1.04 -1.65
C GLY A 55 -1.38 0.42 -1.39
N PHE A 56 -2.67 0.71 -1.17
CA PHE A 56 -3.19 2.08 -1.04
C PHE A 56 -2.51 2.90 0.06
N PRO A 57 -2.26 2.39 1.29
CA PRO A 57 -1.50 3.12 2.31
C PRO A 57 -0.12 3.58 1.83
N PHE A 58 0.61 2.74 1.09
CA PHE A 58 1.94 3.10 0.57
C PHE A 58 1.87 4.15 -0.53
N ILE A 59 0.85 4.11 -1.40
CA ILE A 59 0.61 5.16 -2.39
C ILE A 59 0.37 6.51 -1.69
N LEU A 60 -0.42 6.52 -0.60
CA LEU A 60 -0.60 7.73 0.21
C LEU A 60 0.71 8.21 0.83
N LEU A 61 1.53 7.30 1.37
CA LEU A 61 2.83 7.64 1.94
C LEU A 61 3.77 8.25 0.89
N ILE A 62 3.87 7.63 -0.29
CA ILE A 62 4.65 8.15 -1.42
C ILE A 62 4.17 9.54 -1.82
N ARG A 63 2.85 9.75 -1.92
CA ARG A 63 2.28 11.08 -2.18
C ARG A 63 2.72 12.11 -1.12
N LEU A 64 2.71 11.76 0.17
CA LEU A 64 3.16 12.67 1.23
C LEU A 64 4.65 13.00 1.14
N LEU A 65 5.47 12.00 0.83
CA LEU A 65 6.91 12.18 0.59
C LEU A 65 7.14 13.12 -0.59
N ILE A 66 6.48 12.91 -1.73
CA ILE A 66 6.57 13.79 -2.90
C ILE A 66 6.19 15.22 -2.52
N ILE A 67 5.03 15.43 -1.88
CA ILE A 67 4.59 16.77 -1.45
C ILE A 67 5.62 17.43 -0.54
N LYS A 68 6.21 16.68 0.40
CA LYS A 68 7.22 17.18 1.33
C LYS A 68 8.53 17.54 0.65
N LEU A 69 8.91 16.82 -0.41
CA LEU A 69 10.13 17.07 -1.18
C LEU A 69 9.95 18.18 -2.22
N THR A 70 8.74 18.35 -2.77
CA THR A 70 8.46 19.36 -3.81
C THR A 70 8.00 20.69 -3.25
N LYS A 71 7.39 20.73 -2.05
CA LYS A 71 7.14 21.99 -1.36
C LYS A 71 8.46 22.46 -0.73
N LYS A 72 9.03 23.52 -1.31
CA LYS A 72 10.05 24.35 -0.65
C LYS A 72 9.51 24.89 0.67
#